data_AF-A0AAU6WQU3-F1
#
_entry.id   AF-A0AAU6WQU3-F1
#
_cell.length_a   1.000
_cell.length_b   1.000
_cell.length_c   1.000
_cell.angle_alpha   90.00
_cell.angle_beta   90.00
_cell.angle_gamma   90.00
#
_symmetry.space_group_name_H-M   'P 1'
#
loop_
_entity.id
_entity.type
_entity.pdbx_description
1 polymer ?
#
loop_
_entity_poly.entity_id
_entity_poly.type
_entity_poly.pdbx_seq_one_letter_code
_entity_poly.pdbx_strand_id
1 'polypeptide(L)'
;MKSYTYANPRFNAPQSKYFRDIQGFIEENQNSSTYCLSNYKIDLVYSNPIIPMDVAPGLPIMYTNVTEYIGTATNNVGKTVYNYGEPYSPSGDAINDIPHYYHAFHYDKGNFTSQLIQKDVFDSTNKKIFSEFNYYNTYFTNTYTTGIKLTHDIIYNTLPFKGIHASVNGPDFCCQCVAPSMTCQLGNLCSASAIEYRNSIAAIDTKAIQEAILLESSVRTTYDRLNPNKFVTDSIHYVYNQHNLKIKETTTINSRGENLLTQYKYPYDFSSSQPYSSMLTKHILSPVIEQTLSNTTLNKQLQKTQTSYKDWGNNIIEPEIVKAQMDAASPLENRIRYLSYDSKANPLTVKKTSATR
;
A
#
# COMPACT_ATOMS: atom_id res chain seq x y z
N MET A 1 4.06 -33.07 -5.93
CA MET A 1 2.89 -32.28 -6.37
C MET A 1 2.50 -31.37 -5.22
N LYS A 2 2.11 -30.12 -5.49
CA LYS A 2 1.58 -29.18 -4.48
C LYS A 2 0.13 -28.86 -4.82
N SER A 3 -0.71 -28.67 -3.81
CA SER A 3 -2.09 -28.18 -3.96
C SER A 3 -2.38 -27.04 -2.99
N TYR A 4 -3.40 -26.25 -3.29
CA TYR A 4 -3.74 -25.06 -2.51
C TYR A 4 -5.23 -25.06 -2.13
N THR A 5 -5.52 -24.62 -0.92
CA THR A 5 -6.86 -24.25 -0.47
C THR A 5 -6.87 -22.78 -0.13
N TYR A 6 -7.86 -22.06 -0.62
CA TYR A 6 -8.04 -20.62 -0.41
C TYR A 6 -9.28 -20.41 0.44
N ALA A 7 -9.15 -19.67 1.54
CA ALA A 7 -10.23 -19.43 2.50
C ALA A 7 -10.33 -17.94 2.85
N ASN A 8 -11.48 -17.56 3.38
CA ASN A 8 -11.81 -16.18 3.75
C ASN A 8 -11.61 -15.19 2.58
N PRO A 9 -12.34 -15.37 1.45
CA PRO A 9 -12.28 -14.40 0.38
C PRO A 9 -12.76 -13.04 0.88
N ARG A 10 -11.98 -12.02 0.57
CA ARG A 10 -12.38 -10.62 0.65
C ARG A 10 -12.55 -10.15 -0.77
N PHE A 11 -13.80 -9.90 -1.11
CA PHE A 11 -14.15 -9.32 -2.38
C PHE A 11 -14.05 -7.82 -2.24
N ASN A 12 -13.33 -7.21 -3.17
CA ASN A 12 -13.54 -5.82 -3.44
C ASN A 12 -14.83 -5.67 -4.26
N ALA A 13 -15.98 -5.70 -3.58
CA ALA A 13 -17.26 -5.50 -4.22
C ALA A 13 -17.54 -3.99 -4.34
N PRO A 14 -17.77 -3.44 -5.54
CA PRO A 14 -18.26 -2.08 -5.69
C PRO A 14 -19.62 -1.98 -4.99
N GLN A 15 -19.69 -1.28 -3.84
CA GLN A 15 -20.97 -1.15 -3.15
C GLN A 15 -21.83 -0.12 -3.89
N SER A 16 -23.03 -0.52 -4.27
CA SER A 16 -23.98 0.33 -5.03
C SER A 16 -24.27 1.67 -4.36
N LYS A 17 -24.20 1.74 -3.02
CA LYS A 17 -24.38 2.97 -2.24
C LYS A 17 -23.34 4.05 -2.54
N TYR A 18 -22.18 3.68 -3.08
CA TYR A 18 -21.15 4.64 -3.55
C TYR A 18 -21.42 5.16 -4.97
N PHE A 19 -22.39 4.59 -5.67
CA PHE A 19 -22.74 4.91 -7.06
C PHE A 19 -24.18 5.37 -7.25
N ARG A 20 -24.99 5.25 -6.20
CA ARG A 20 -26.43 5.46 -6.28
C ARG A 20 -26.92 6.09 -4.98
N ASP A 21 -27.18 7.38 -5.07
CA ASP A 21 -27.99 8.11 -4.10
C ASP A 21 -29.45 8.10 -4.59
N ILE A 22 -30.30 7.23 -4.02
CA ILE A 22 -31.74 7.25 -4.32
C ILE A 22 -32.37 8.28 -3.39
N GLN A 23 -32.37 9.55 -3.78
CA GLN A 23 -33.14 10.57 -3.07
C GLN A 23 -34.60 10.50 -3.52
N GLY A 24 -35.41 9.77 -2.76
CA GLY A 24 -36.85 9.99 -2.71
C GLY A 24 -37.15 10.75 -1.43
N PHE A 25 -37.18 12.09 -1.48
CA PHE A 25 -37.67 12.90 -0.37
C PHE A 25 -39.02 13.49 -0.72
N ILE A 26 -39.97 13.34 0.19
CA ILE A 26 -41.18 14.16 0.23
C ILE A 26 -40.87 15.25 1.25
N GLU A 27 -40.62 16.48 0.80
CA GLU A 27 -40.60 17.62 1.72
C GLU A 27 -42.04 18.06 1.98
N GLU A 28 -42.55 17.75 3.17
CA GLU A 28 -43.83 18.26 3.65
C GLU A 28 -43.59 19.63 4.31
N ASN A 29 -43.86 20.71 3.58
CA ASN A 29 -43.79 22.06 4.15
C ASN A 29 -45.06 22.32 4.96
N GLN A 30 -44.99 22.10 6.28
CA GLN A 30 -46.07 22.43 7.20
C GLN A 30 -46.08 23.94 7.50
N ASN A 31 -46.71 24.71 6.61
CA ASN A 31 -47.26 26.00 7.00
C ASN A 31 -48.79 25.92 6.93
N SER A 32 -49.41 26.25 8.06
CA SER A 32 -50.83 26.09 8.32
C SER A 32 -51.70 26.62 7.17
N SER A 33 -52.60 25.74 6.71
CA SER A 33 -53.75 25.94 5.81
C SER A 33 -53.60 25.69 4.29
N THR A 34 -52.44 25.32 3.74
CA THR A 34 -52.36 24.87 2.33
C THR A 34 -51.28 23.81 2.11
N TYR A 35 -51.68 22.58 1.74
CA TYR A 35 -50.77 21.49 1.42
C TYR A 35 -50.16 21.69 0.03
N CYS A 36 -48.88 22.07 -0.05
CA CYS A 36 -48.10 22.03 -1.29
C CYS A 36 -47.23 20.77 -1.27
N LEU A 37 -47.67 19.71 -1.95
CA LEU A 37 -46.88 18.49 -2.15
C LEU A 37 -46.12 18.58 -3.48
N SER A 38 -44.82 18.84 -3.41
CA SER A 38 -43.94 18.78 -4.57
C SER A 38 -43.29 17.40 -4.68
N ASN A 39 -43.82 16.55 -5.55
CA ASN A 39 -43.17 15.31 -5.95
C ASN A 39 -42.14 15.63 -7.03
N TYR A 40 -40.85 15.46 -6.72
CA TYR A 40 -39.81 15.48 -7.74
C TYR A 40 -39.19 14.09 -7.90
N LYS A 41 -39.03 13.67 -9.14
CA LYS A 41 -38.31 12.45 -9.52
C LYS A 41 -37.01 12.89 -10.19
N ILE A 42 -35.89 12.46 -9.65
CA ILE A 42 -34.57 12.87 -10.11
C ILE A 42 -33.94 11.71 -10.91
N ASP A 43 -33.39 12.02 -12.08
CA ASP A 43 -32.60 11.07 -12.85
C ASP A 43 -31.23 10.85 -12.19
N LEU A 44 -30.81 9.58 -12.14
CA LEU A 44 -29.57 9.16 -11.49
C LEU A 44 -28.35 9.88 -12.07
N VAL A 45 -27.62 10.61 -11.21
CA VAL A 45 -26.26 11.04 -11.52
C VAL A 45 -25.30 9.92 -11.15
N TYR A 46 -24.51 9.47 -12.12
CA TYR A 46 -23.41 8.55 -11.90
C TYR A 46 -22.15 9.37 -11.61
N SER A 47 -21.54 9.20 -10.44
CA SER A 47 -20.17 9.67 -10.19
C SER A 47 -19.21 8.48 -10.34
N ASN A 48 -18.04 8.74 -10.94
CA ASN A 48 -16.89 7.88 -10.67
C ASN A 48 -16.55 8.05 -9.18
N PRO A 49 -16.45 6.97 -8.42
CA PRO A 49 -16.54 7.00 -6.96
C PRO A 49 -15.39 7.74 -6.30
N ILE A 50 -15.78 8.39 -5.20
CA ILE A 50 -15.09 9.45 -4.48
C ILE A 50 -14.69 8.96 -3.07
N ILE A 51 -14.56 7.65 -2.86
CA ILE A 51 -13.75 7.02 -1.78
C ILE A 51 -12.90 5.96 -2.49
N PRO A 52 -11.72 5.48 -2.01
CA PRO A 52 -11.24 4.19 -2.48
C PRO A 52 -12.42 3.22 -2.35
N MET A 53 -13.02 2.86 -3.49
CA MET A 53 -14.16 1.92 -3.58
C MET A 53 -13.83 0.56 -2.96
N ASP A 54 -12.55 0.39 -2.71
CA ASP A 54 -11.80 -0.79 -2.58
C ASP A 54 -11.00 -0.67 -1.30
N VAL A 55 -11.24 -1.60 -0.40
CA VAL A 55 -10.42 -1.79 0.78
C VAL A 55 -8.99 -2.13 0.33
N ALA A 56 -8.84 -2.80 -0.82
CA ALA A 56 -7.59 -3.28 -1.42
C ALA A 56 -7.37 -2.81 -2.88
N PRO A 57 -7.20 -1.50 -3.18
CA PRO A 57 -7.10 -0.98 -4.55
C PRO A 57 -6.21 -1.83 -5.46
N GLY A 58 -6.75 -2.27 -6.59
CA GLY A 58 -6.02 -3.11 -7.55
C GLY A 58 -6.11 -4.62 -7.29
N LEU A 59 -6.83 -5.08 -6.26
CA LEU A 59 -7.07 -6.49 -5.97
C LEU A 59 -8.58 -6.81 -5.97
N PRO A 60 -9.12 -7.45 -7.02
CA PRO A 60 -10.55 -7.77 -7.09
C PRO A 60 -10.99 -8.78 -6.02
N ILE A 61 -10.07 -9.68 -5.65
CA ILE A 61 -10.25 -10.67 -4.61
C ILE A 61 -8.92 -10.88 -3.89
N MET A 62 -8.97 -11.00 -2.58
CA MET A 62 -7.85 -11.49 -1.78
C MET A 62 -8.33 -12.59 -0.83
N TYR A 63 -7.43 -13.51 -0.48
CA TYR A 63 -7.69 -14.55 0.50
C TYR A 63 -6.80 -14.29 1.70
N THR A 64 -7.40 -14.07 2.87
CA THR A 64 -6.61 -13.84 4.09
C THR A 64 -6.01 -15.13 4.64
N ASN A 65 -6.48 -16.29 4.17
CA ASN A 65 -5.93 -17.58 4.53
C ASN A 65 -5.68 -18.44 3.29
N VAL A 66 -4.44 -18.88 3.11
CA VAL A 66 -4.03 -19.79 2.04
C VAL A 66 -3.30 -20.98 2.65
N THR A 67 -3.74 -22.20 2.34
CA THR A 67 -3.05 -23.42 2.76
C THR A 67 -2.39 -24.09 1.57
N GLU A 68 -1.06 -24.20 1.57
CA GLU A 68 -0.28 -25.00 0.63
C GLU A 68 -0.05 -26.40 1.21
N TYR A 69 -0.41 -27.44 0.48
CA TYR A 69 -0.17 -28.83 0.85
C TYR A 69 0.99 -29.42 0.04
N ILE A 70 1.84 -30.21 0.71
CA ILE A 70 2.79 -31.10 0.03
C ILE A 70 2.04 -32.38 -0.34
N GLY A 71 1.31 -32.34 -1.45
CA GLY A 71 0.37 -33.37 -1.88
C GLY A 71 -0.99 -32.76 -2.19
N THR A 72 -2.03 -33.30 -1.56
CA THR A 72 -3.43 -32.87 -1.66
C THR A 72 -4.00 -32.58 -0.26
N ALA A 73 -5.16 -31.92 -0.17
CA ALA A 73 -5.78 -31.65 1.12
C ALA A 73 -6.04 -32.91 1.98
N THR A 74 -6.38 -34.03 1.34
CA THR A 74 -6.68 -35.31 2.01
C THR A 74 -5.49 -36.26 2.10
N ASN A 75 -4.49 -36.12 1.22
CA ASN A 75 -3.28 -36.92 1.22
C ASN A 75 -2.06 -36.00 1.06
N ASN A 76 -1.47 -35.61 2.18
CA ASN A 76 -0.28 -34.76 2.24
C ASN A 76 0.70 -35.26 3.30
N VAL A 77 1.97 -34.90 3.10
CA VAL A 77 3.06 -35.14 4.06
C VAL A 77 3.36 -33.92 4.94
N GLY A 78 2.45 -32.94 4.94
CA GLY A 78 2.60 -31.65 5.62
C GLY A 78 1.96 -30.53 4.82
N LYS A 79 1.78 -29.39 5.49
CA LYS A 79 1.16 -28.20 4.92
C LYS A 79 1.76 -26.91 5.48
N THR A 80 1.65 -25.83 4.73
CA THR A 80 1.97 -24.48 5.16
C THR A 80 0.71 -23.63 5.09
N VAL A 81 0.37 -22.93 6.17
CA VAL A 81 -0.74 -22.01 6.26
C VAL A 81 -0.19 -20.58 6.28
N TYR A 82 -0.64 -19.76 5.34
CA TYR A 82 -0.29 -18.35 5.21
C TYR A 82 -1.50 -17.52 5.62
N ASN A 83 -1.31 -16.63 6.59
CA ASN A 83 -2.30 -15.65 7.00
C ASN A 83 -1.85 -14.27 6.55
N TYR A 84 -2.68 -13.62 5.74
CA TYR A 84 -2.44 -12.29 5.21
C TYR A 84 -3.28 -11.25 5.93
N GLY A 85 -2.69 -10.07 6.11
CA GLY A 85 -3.33 -8.92 6.73
C GLY A 85 -4.44 -8.40 5.84
N GLU A 86 -5.55 -8.05 6.47
CA GLU A 86 -6.62 -7.34 5.80
C GLU A 86 -6.18 -5.90 5.53
N PRO A 87 -6.59 -5.32 4.40
CA PRO A 87 -6.35 -3.91 4.20
C PRO A 87 -7.19 -3.12 5.20
N TYR A 88 -6.70 -1.94 5.57
CA TYR A 88 -7.47 -1.03 6.39
C TYR A 88 -8.78 -0.66 5.69
N SER A 89 -9.91 -0.99 6.32
CA SER A 89 -11.23 -0.55 5.89
C SER A 89 -11.69 0.59 6.77
N PRO A 90 -11.82 1.83 6.25
CA PRO A 90 -12.34 2.95 7.02
C PRO A 90 -13.82 2.78 7.43
N SER A 91 -14.50 1.69 7.04
CA SER A 91 -15.92 1.47 7.34
C SER A 91 -16.20 0.90 8.74
N GLY A 92 -15.19 0.73 9.59
CA GLY A 92 -15.33 0.16 10.94
C GLY A 92 -15.73 1.16 12.02
N ASP A 93 -15.46 2.45 11.81
CA ASP A 93 -15.92 3.50 12.72
C ASP A 93 -17.31 3.98 12.29
N ALA A 94 -18.18 4.10 13.28
CA ALA A 94 -19.61 4.38 13.14
C ALA A 94 -19.89 5.43 12.03
N ILE A 95 -20.69 5.00 11.07
CA ILE A 95 -21.12 5.69 9.84
C ILE A 95 -22.02 6.91 10.12
N ASN A 96 -21.97 7.48 11.33
CA ASN A 96 -22.84 8.56 11.75
C ASN A 96 -22.14 9.93 11.69
N ASP A 97 -20.81 10.00 11.63
CA ASP A 97 -20.06 11.27 11.75
C ASP A 97 -18.85 11.40 10.80
N ILE A 98 -18.81 10.66 9.68
CA ILE A 98 -17.85 11.03 8.62
C ILE A 98 -18.42 12.29 7.95
N PRO A 99 -17.70 13.43 7.91
CA PRO A 99 -18.15 14.57 7.14
C PRO A 99 -18.41 14.10 5.71
N HIS A 100 -19.61 14.38 5.18
CA HIS A 100 -20.05 13.99 3.84
C HIS A 100 -19.16 14.53 2.69
N TYR A 101 -18.05 15.19 3.03
CA TYR A 101 -17.07 15.84 2.18
C TYR A 101 -15.69 15.14 2.15
N TYR A 102 -15.54 13.96 2.74
CA TYR A 102 -14.30 13.18 2.60
C TYR A 102 -14.21 12.50 1.23
N HIS A 103 -13.43 13.10 0.34
CA HIS A 103 -13.10 12.59 -1.01
C HIS A 103 -11.99 11.50 -1.00
N ALA A 104 -12.00 10.59 -1.99
CA ALA A 104 -11.09 9.44 -2.16
C ALA A 104 -9.65 9.90 -2.23
N PHE A 105 -9.45 10.97 -2.98
CA PHE A 105 -8.20 11.66 -3.17
C PHE A 105 -7.76 12.46 -1.95
N HIS A 106 -8.40 12.32 -0.77
CA HIS A 106 -7.81 12.76 0.49
C HIS A 106 -6.97 11.65 1.16
N TYR A 107 -7.23 10.38 0.81
CA TYR A 107 -6.54 9.21 1.36
C TYR A 107 -6.25 8.15 0.28
N ASP A 108 -5.89 8.58 -0.93
CA ASP A 108 -5.37 7.65 -1.92
C ASP A 108 -3.97 7.21 -1.50
N LYS A 109 -3.88 5.95 -1.06
CA LYS A 109 -2.66 5.26 -0.63
C LYS A 109 -2.10 4.33 -1.72
N GLY A 110 -2.66 4.41 -2.94
CA GLY A 110 -2.27 3.56 -4.07
C GLY A 110 -2.74 2.10 -3.94
N ASN A 111 -2.09 1.20 -4.70
CA ASN A 111 -2.45 -0.21 -4.72
C ASN A 111 -2.12 -0.89 -3.38
N PHE A 112 -3.08 -1.64 -2.84
CA PHE A 112 -2.84 -2.42 -1.64
C PHE A 112 -1.93 -3.60 -1.95
N THR A 113 -0.85 -3.73 -1.18
CA THR A 113 0.00 -4.92 -1.21
C THR A 113 -0.29 -5.75 0.02
N SER A 114 -0.79 -6.98 -0.19
CA SER A 114 -1.12 -7.88 0.90
C SER A 114 0.12 -8.28 1.70
N GLN A 115 0.03 -8.11 3.02
CA GLN A 115 1.13 -8.36 3.96
C GLN A 115 0.97 -9.74 4.58
N LEU A 116 2.00 -10.58 4.52
CA LEU A 116 1.97 -11.90 5.16
C LEU A 116 2.18 -11.71 6.66
N ILE A 117 1.14 -11.81 7.47
CA ILE A 117 1.20 -11.56 8.92
C ILE A 117 1.70 -12.80 9.68
N GLN A 118 1.29 -13.99 9.25
CA GLN A 118 1.72 -15.23 9.90
C GLN A 118 1.91 -16.35 8.89
N LYS A 119 2.92 -17.17 9.13
CA LYS A 119 3.16 -18.41 8.41
C LYS A 119 3.35 -19.56 9.40
N ASP A 120 2.47 -20.55 9.31
CA ASP A 120 2.56 -21.78 10.10
C ASP A 120 2.93 -22.95 9.20
N VAL A 121 3.89 -23.77 9.60
CA VAL A 121 4.24 -25.02 8.92
C VAL A 121 3.92 -26.21 9.79
N PHE A 122 3.29 -27.22 9.22
CA PHE A 122 2.84 -28.43 9.89
C PHE A 122 3.43 -29.68 9.24
N ASP A 123 3.66 -30.71 10.04
CA ASP A 123 3.98 -32.05 9.53
C ASP A 123 2.73 -32.81 9.06
N SER A 124 2.94 -34.05 8.60
CA SER A 124 1.88 -34.97 8.15
C SER A 124 0.86 -35.33 9.23
N THR A 125 1.16 -35.10 10.50
CA THR A 125 0.27 -35.37 11.64
C THR A 125 -0.51 -34.13 12.10
N ASN A 126 -0.43 -33.03 11.34
CA ASN A 126 -0.94 -31.70 11.69
C ASN A 126 -0.29 -31.09 12.94
N LYS A 127 0.88 -31.58 13.36
CA LYS A 127 1.65 -30.93 14.43
C LYS A 127 2.46 -29.77 13.85
N LYS A 128 2.45 -28.63 14.53
CA LYS A 128 3.16 -27.43 14.12
C LYS A 128 4.68 -27.65 14.23
N ILE A 129 5.42 -27.41 13.15
CA ILE A 129 6.88 -27.46 13.06
C ILE A 129 7.46 -26.08 13.40
N PHE A 130 6.92 -25.03 12.80
CA PHE A 130 7.24 -23.65 13.20
C PHE A 130 6.09 -22.69 12.90
N SER A 131 6.08 -21.58 13.64
CA SER A 131 5.26 -20.39 13.41
C SER A 131 6.20 -19.23 13.14
N GLU A 132 5.85 -18.37 12.19
CA GLU A 132 6.56 -17.13 11.89
C GLU A 132 5.55 -15.98 11.88
N PHE A 133 5.77 -14.96 12.69
CA PHE A 133 4.97 -13.74 12.74
C PHE A 133 5.76 -12.59 12.16
N ASN A 134 5.17 -11.85 11.23
CA ASN A 134 5.77 -10.70 10.59
C ASN A 134 5.07 -9.42 11.05
N TYR A 135 5.87 -8.41 11.33
CA TYR A 135 5.43 -7.08 11.71
C TYR A 135 5.92 -6.09 10.67
N TYR A 136 5.01 -5.27 10.18
CA TYR A 136 5.26 -4.28 9.14
C TYR A 136 5.14 -2.89 9.74
N ASN A 137 5.93 -1.96 9.20
CA ASN A 137 5.87 -0.56 9.57
C ASN A 137 5.79 0.31 8.31
N THR A 138 5.16 1.47 8.44
CA THR A 138 5.02 2.43 7.36
C THR A 138 6.21 3.37 7.36
N TYR A 139 6.95 3.37 6.26
CA TYR A 139 8.07 4.27 6.02
C TYR A 139 7.73 5.28 4.92
N PHE A 140 8.46 6.40 4.90
CA PHE A 140 8.39 7.43 3.85
C PHE A 140 6.98 7.93 3.57
N THR A 141 6.34 8.49 4.59
CA THR A 141 5.08 9.20 4.42
C THR A 141 5.34 10.60 3.90
N ASN A 142 5.15 10.80 2.59
CA ASN A 142 5.06 12.13 2.00
C ASN A 142 3.62 12.41 1.61
N THR A 143 3.20 13.65 1.79
CA THR A 143 1.89 14.13 1.34
C THR A 143 2.09 15.26 0.37
N TYR A 144 1.52 15.13 -0.83
CA TYR A 144 1.61 16.16 -1.85
C TYR A 144 0.21 16.59 -2.28
N THR A 145 0.05 17.90 -2.46
CA THR A 145 -1.15 18.45 -3.08
C THR A 145 -1.14 18.00 -4.54
N THR A 146 -2.19 17.30 -4.97
CA THR A 146 -2.27 16.81 -6.36
C THR A 146 -2.55 17.95 -7.34
N GLY A 147 -3.04 19.09 -6.83
CA GLY A 147 -3.53 20.21 -7.64
C GLY A 147 -4.87 19.93 -8.32
N ILE A 148 -5.44 18.73 -8.13
CA ILE A 148 -6.76 18.37 -8.66
C ILE A 148 -7.80 19.16 -7.87
N LYS A 149 -8.47 20.06 -8.58
CA LYS A 149 -9.62 20.83 -8.13
C LYS A 149 -10.83 20.37 -8.93
N LEU A 150 -11.78 19.73 -8.27
CA LEU A 150 -13.04 19.36 -8.89
C LEU A 150 -14.08 20.38 -8.45
N THR A 151 -14.58 21.15 -9.41
CA THR A 151 -15.69 22.09 -9.23
C THR A 151 -16.64 21.90 -10.39
N HIS A 152 -17.94 21.97 -10.13
CA HIS A 152 -18.97 21.91 -11.16
C HIS A 152 -19.78 23.20 -11.15
N ASP A 153 -20.17 23.67 -12.34
CA ASP A 153 -20.99 24.87 -12.49
C ASP A 153 -22.47 24.52 -12.30
N ILE A 154 -23.17 25.28 -11.46
CA ILE A 154 -24.60 25.09 -11.21
C ILE A 154 -25.38 25.64 -12.42
N ILE A 155 -26.07 24.78 -13.15
CA ILE A 155 -27.04 25.18 -14.17
C ILE A 155 -28.45 25.07 -13.59
N TYR A 156 -29.08 26.22 -13.37
CA TYR A 156 -30.47 26.32 -12.94
C TYR A 156 -31.39 25.80 -14.03
N ASN A 157 -32.17 24.76 -13.73
CA ASN A 157 -33.24 24.33 -14.62
C ASN A 157 -34.53 25.02 -14.19
N THR A 158 -35.03 25.94 -15.01
CA THR A 158 -36.37 26.48 -14.87
C THR A 158 -37.33 25.36 -15.27
N LEU A 159 -37.84 24.60 -14.30
CA LEU A 159 -38.99 23.74 -14.61
C LEU A 159 -40.21 24.64 -14.74
N PRO A 160 -40.92 24.65 -15.89
CA PRO A 160 -42.18 25.34 -15.99
C PRO A 160 -43.14 24.64 -15.04
N PHE A 161 -43.63 25.37 -14.04
CA PHE A 161 -44.74 24.92 -13.22
C PHE A 161 -45.96 24.70 -14.14
N LYS A 162 -46.18 23.48 -14.64
CA LYS A 162 -47.46 23.11 -15.28
C LYS A 162 -48.44 22.65 -14.21
N GLY A 163 -48.60 23.49 -13.19
CA GLY A 163 -49.69 23.43 -12.24
C GLY A 163 -50.95 23.93 -12.91
N ILE A 164 -51.92 23.03 -13.00
CA ILE A 164 -53.33 23.24 -13.32
C ILE A 164 -53.76 24.70 -13.05
N HIS A 165 -54.11 25.44 -14.12
CA HIS A 165 -54.67 26.82 -14.17
C HIS A 165 -53.84 27.98 -14.76
N ALA A 166 -52.87 27.76 -15.64
CA ALA A 166 -52.43 28.85 -16.52
C ALA A 166 -52.18 28.39 -17.97
N SER A 167 -53.19 28.59 -18.81
CA SER A 167 -53.05 28.65 -20.26
C SER A 167 -52.39 29.98 -20.63
N VAL A 168 -51.07 30.03 -20.79
CA VAL A 168 -50.43 30.99 -21.71
C VAL A 168 -48.96 30.65 -21.94
N ASN A 169 -48.56 30.71 -23.21
CA ASN A 169 -47.17 30.78 -23.63
C ASN A 169 -46.53 32.05 -23.03
N GLY A 170 -45.72 31.89 -21.98
CA GLY A 170 -44.99 32.97 -21.31
C GLY A 170 -43.80 32.40 -20.52
N PRO A 171 -42.80 33.22 -20.17
CA PRO A 171 -41.57 32.76 -19.53
C PRO A 171 -41.86 32.12 -18.17
N ASP A 172 -41.10 31.07 -17.83
CA ASP A 172 -41.29 30.21 -16.65
C ASP A 172 -41.51 31.01 -15.35
N PHE A 173 -42.65 30.77 -14.67
CA PHE A 173 -43.00 31.41 -13.40
C PHE A 173 -42.66 30.50 -12.20
N CYS A 174 -42.03 31.06 -11.17
CA CYS A 174 -41.88 30.44 -9.85
C CYS A 174 -42.60 31.26 -8.78
N CYS A 175 -43.36 30.58 -7.91
CA CYS A 175 -44.14 31.22 -6.86
C CYS A 175 -43.62 30.76 -5.49
N GLN A 176 -43.24 31.71 -4.62
CA GLN A 176 -42.96 31.44 -3.21
C GLN A 176 -44.25 31.60 -2.39
N CYS A 177 -44.46 30.68 -1.44
CA CYS A 177 -45.61 30.72 -0.55
C CYS A 177 -45.33 31.69 0.61
N VAL A 178 -45.89 32.90 0.56
CA VAL A 178 -45.93 33.81 1.71
C VAL A 178 -47.40 34.01 2.08
N ALA A 179 -47.82 33.51 3.25
CA ALA A 179 -49.19 33.73 3.71
C ALA A 179 -49.40 35.24 4.00
N PRO A 180 -50.55 35.85 3.67
CA PRO A 180 -51.81 35.25 3.20
C PRO A 180 -52.07 35.40 1.69
N SER A 181 -51.06 35.76 0.89
CA SER A 181 -51.22 36.00 -0.55
C SER A 181 -50.08 35.41 -1.37
N MET A 182 -50.38 34.52 -2.32
CA MET A 182 -49.44 34.09 -3.34
C MET A 182 -48.98 35.31 -4.15
N THR A 183 -47.79 35.81 -3.85
CA THR A 183 -47.12 36.82 -4.67
C THR A 183 -46.06 36.12 -5.52
N CYS A 184 -46.38 35.85 -6.79
CA CYS A 184 -45.39 35.42 -7.76
C CYS A 184 -44.64 36.67 -8.24
N GLN A 185 -43.41 36.87 -7.74
CA GLN A 185 -42.56 37.96 -8.21
C GLN A 185 -41.87 37.59 -9.53
N LEU A 186 -42.02 38.46 -10.53
CA LEU A 186 -41.17 38.45 -11.72
C LEU A 186 -39.73 38.72 -11.31
N GLY A 187 -38.83 37.77 -11.57
CA GLY A 187 -37.38 38.00 -11.55
C GLY A 187 -36.59 37.41 -10.37
N ASN A 188 -37.22 36.68 -9.44
CA ASN A 188 -36.46 35.97 -8.41
C ASN A 188 -36.35 34.48 -8.74
N LEU A 189 -35.11 34.04 -8.92
CA LEU A 189 -34.68 32.66 -9.17
C LEU A 189 -35.35 31.71 -8.16
N CYS A 190 -35.97 30.66 -8.69
CA CYS A 190 -36.57 29.58 -7.91
C CYS A 190 -35.51 28.98 -6.96
N SER A 191 -35.92 28.60 -5.76
CA SER A 191 -35.03 28.01 -4.76
C SER A 191 -34.26 26.81 -5.31
N ALA A 192 -32.99 26.77 -4.97
CA ALA A 192 -32.10 25.63 -5.13
C ALA A 192 -32.76 24.33 -4.68
N SER A 193 -33.04 23.43 -5.64
CA SER A 193 -33.48 22.08 -5.30
C SER A 193 -32.34 21.31 -4.60
N ALA A 194 -32.64 20.19 -3.94
CA ALA A 194 -31.64 19.25 -3.38
C ALA A 194 -30.57 18.76 -4.41
N ILE A 195 -30.64 19.21 -5.67
CA ILE A 195 -29.69 18.98 -6.76
C ILE A 195 -28.62 20.08 -6.87
N GLU A 196 -28.91 21.37 -6.62
CA GLU A 196 -27.87 22.42 -6.54
C GLU A 196 -26.96 22.21 -5.32
N TYR A 197 -27.55 21.62 -4.29
CA TYR A 197 -26.92 21.10 -3.09
C TYR A 197 -25.89 19.97 -3.36
N ARG A 198 -26.18 19.04 -4.28
CA ARG A 198 -25.25 17.98 -4.73
C ARG A 198 -24.13 18.48 -5.67
N ASN A 199 -24.37 19.59 -6.37
CA ASN A 199 -23.44 20.16 -7.35
C ASN A 199 -22.50 21.23 -6.78
N SER A 200 -22.61 21.52 -5.48
CA SER A 200 -21.63 22.31 -4.71
C SER A 200 -20.39 21.53 -4.26
N ILE A 201 -20.36 20.21 -4.52
CA ILE A 201 -19.31 19.34 -3.99
C ILE A 201 -17.99 19.68 -4.68
N ALA A 202 -17.15 20.39 -3.94
CA ALA A 202 -15.82 20.80 -4.36
C ALA A 202 -14.77 19.88 -3.73
N ALA A 203 -13.94 19.24 -4.55
CA ALA A 203 -12.69 18.65 -4.09
C ALA A 203 -11.62 19.71 -4.29
N ILE A 204 -11.32 20.46 -3.24
CA ILE A 204 -10.30 21.51 -3.24
C ILE A 204 -9.11 20.98 -2.44
N ASP A 205 -7.90 21.19 -2.94
CA ASP A 205 -6.65 20.80 -2.27
C ASP A 205 -6.55 19.30 -1.95
N THR A 206 -6.97 18.45 -2.89
CA THR A 206 -6.81 17.00 -2.76
C THR A 206 -5.33 16.60 -2.58
N LYS A 207 -5.10 15.57 -1.78
CA LYS A 207 -3.77 15.15 -1.30
C LYS A 207 -3.52 13.70 -1.66
N ALA A 208 -2.40 13.44 -2.30
CA ALA A 208 -1.93 12.07 -2.46
C ALA A 208 -0.85 11.78 -1.42
N ILE A 209 -0.86 10.53 -0.94
CA ILE A 209 0.06 10.05 0.07
C ILE A 209 0.97 9.04 -0.61
N GLN A 210 2.26 9.31 -0.59
CA GLN A 210 3.27 8.31 -0.86
C GLN A 210 3.64 7.66 0.47
N GLU A 211 3.51 6.34 0.56
CA GLU A 211 3.97 5.54 1.70
C GLU A 211 4.60 4.23 1.21
N ALA A 212 5.56 3.71 1.96
CA ALA A 212 6.21 2.44 1.70
C ALA A 212 6.08 1.55 2.94
N ILE A 213 5.24 0.53 2.88
CA ILE A 213 5.09 -0.43 3.98
C ILE A 213 6.13 -1.53 3.82
N LEU A 214 7.03 -1.65 4.80
CA LEU A 214 8.16 -2.58 4.75
C LEU A 214 8.14 -3.50 5.98
N LEU A 215 8.69 -4.70 5.84
CA LEU A 215 8.82 -5.66 6.94
C LEU A 215 9.77 -5.10 7.99
N GLU A 216 9.27 -4.77 9.17
CA GLU A 216 10.06 -4.24 10.29
C GLU A 216 10.70 -5.38 11.09
N SER A 217 9.97 -6.46 11.33
CA SER A 217 10.53 -7.61 12.02
C SER A 217 9.80 -8.91 11.72
N SER A 218 10.48 -10.02 11.98
CA SER A 218 9.90 -11.37 11.99
C SER A 218 10.30 -12.10 13.26
N VAL A 219 9.37 -12.82 13.87
CA VAL A 219 9.60 -13.69 15.02
C VAL A 219 9.23 -15.10 14.64
N ARG A 220 10.21 -16.01 14.69
CA ARG A 220 10.03 -17.42 14.35
C ARG A 220 10.14 -18.27 15.59
N THR A 221 9.11 -19.06 15.86
CA THR A 221 9.09 -20.09 16.91
C THR A 221 9.15 -21.47 16.27
N THR A 222 10.19 -22.24 16.58
CA THR A 222 10.37 -23.63 16.12
C THR A 222 10.06 -24.58 17.26
N TYR A 223 9.14 -25.53 17.01
CA TYR A 223 8.64 -26.46 18.02
C TYR A 223 9.39 -27.80 17.98
N ASP A 224 9.52 -28.43 19.14
CA ASP A 224 10.07 -29.78 19.27
C ASP A 224 9.06 -30.81 18.71
N ARG A 225 9.57 -31.67 17.81
CA ARG A 225 8.79 -32.70 17.11
C ARG A 225 8.23 -33.76 18.03
N LEU A 226 8.82 -33.99 19.20
CA LEU A 226 8.37 -34.93 20.22
C LEU A 226 7.53 -34.24 21.29
N ASN A 227 7.77 -32.96 21.59
CA ASN A 227 7.01 -32.21 22.60
C ASN A 227 6.59 -30.80 22.14
N PRO A 228 5.32 -30.56 21.76
CA PRO A 228 4.88 -29.25 21.27
C PRO A 228 4.99 -28.11 22.29
N ASN A 229 5.12 -28.42 23.59
CA ASN A 229 5.28 -27.40 24.63
C ASN A 229 6.73 -26.93 24.76
N LYS A 230 7.68 -27.58 24.08
CA LYS A 230 9.07 -27.14 23.98
C LYS A 230 9.31 -26.47 22.63
N PHE A 231 9.91 -25.30 22.67
CA PHE A 231 10.20 -24.52 21.48
C PHE A 231 11.43 -23.64 21.68
N VAL A 232 11.97 -23.17 20.57
CA VAL A 232 12.98 -22.10 20.53
C VAL A 232 12.45 -20.97 19.67
N THR A 233 12.91 -19.75 19.95
CA THR A 233 12.51 -18.56 19.19
C THR A 233 13.74 -17.86 18.64
N ASP A 234 13.63 -17.39 17.41
CA ASP A 234 14.57 -16.49 16.76
C ASP A 234 13.79 -15.24 16.33
N SER A 235 14.40 -14.06 16.39
CA SER A 235 13.81 -12.84 15.84
C SER A 235 14.78 -12.13 14.90
N ILE A 236 14.24 -11.42 13.92
CA ILE A 236 14.99 -10.56 13.02
C ILE A 236 14.30 -9.19 12.94
N HIS A 237 15.08 -8.13 13.10
CA HIS A 237 14.65 -6.74 12.95
C HIS A 237 15.36 -6.11 11.77
N TYR A 238 14.65 -5.30 10.99
CA TYR A 238 15.14 -4.66 9.77
C TYR A 238 15.16 -3.14 9.95
N VAL A 239 16.26 -2.52 9.53
CA VAL A 239 16.37 -1.07 9.38
C VAL A 239 16.61 -0.76 7.92
N TYR A 240 15.89 0.21 7.36
CA TYR A 240 15.96 0.53 5.93
C TYR A 240 16.71 1.84 5.66
N ASN A 241 17.40 1.89 4.53
CA ASN A 241 18.06 3.08 4.03
C ASN A 241 17.04 4.02 3.38
N GLN A 242 17.07 5.29 3.77
CA GLN A 242 16.10 6.30 3.34
C GLN A 242 16.21 6.75 1.89
N HIS A 243 17.34 6.49 1.24
CA HIS A 243 17.61 6.94 -0.13
C HIS A 243 17.22 5.92 -1.19
N ASN A 244 17.13 4.62 -0.84
CA ASN A 244 16.87 3.56 -1.81
C ASN A 244 15.90 2.45 -1.32
N LEU A 245 15.37 2.58 -0.10
CA LEU A 245 14.46 1.61 0.53
C LEU A 245 15.03 0.18 0.65
N LYS A 246 16.36 0.03 0.59
CA LYS A 246 17.03 -1.25 0.82
C LYS A 246 17.37 -1.42 2.29
N ILE A 247 17.46 -2.67 2.72
CA ILE A 247 17.84 -3.01 4.10
C ILE A 247 19.22 -2.44 4.38
N LYS A 248 19.30 -1.51 5.33
CA LYS A 248 20.55 -0.96 5.86
C LYS A 248 21.15 -1.88 6.91
N GLU A 249 20.31 -2.43 7.79
CA GLU A 249 20.76 -3.30 8.88
C GLU A 249 19.74 -4.41 9.16
N THR A 250 20.24 -5.57 9.57
CA THR A 250 19.43 -6.62 10.19
C THR A 250 20.01 -7.01 11.53
N THR A 251 19.19 -7.02 12.58
CA THR A 251 19.56 -7.57 13.88
C THR A 251 18.83 -8.88 14.09
N THR A 252 19.55 -9.98 14.18
CA THR A 252 19.01 -11.31 14.48
C THR A 252 19.32 -11.69 15.92
N ILE A 253 18.31 -12.04 16.70
CA ILE A 253 18.47 -12.69 18.00
C ILE A 253 18.21 -14.17 17.77
N ASN A 254 19.25 -14.99 17.87
CA ASN A 254 19.09 -16.43 17.66
C ASN A 254 18.60 -17.14 18.93
N SER A 255 18.21 -18.40 18.78
CA SER A 255 17.77 -19.29 19.87
C SER A 255 18.78 -19.52 21.01
N ARG A 256 20.04 -19.08 20.84
CA ARG A 256 21.06 -19.09 21.90
C ARG A 256 21.17 -17.74 22.63
N GLY A 257 20.35 -16.75 22.26
CA GLY A 257 20.40 -15.38 22.80
C GLY A 257 21.55 -14.54 22.24
N GLU A 258 22.18 -14.97 21.13
CA GLU A 258 23.23 -14.18 20.49
C GLU A 258 22.62 -13.15 19.55
N ASN A 259 23.13 -11.91 19.64
CA ASN A 259 22.76 -10.82 18.76
C ASN A 259 23.72 -10.77 17.57
N LEU A 260 23.20 -11.03 16.37
CA LEU A 260 23.93 -10.95 15.12
C LEU A 260 23.46 -9.72 14.34
N LEU A 261 24.35 -8.77 14.12
CA LEU A 261 24.10 -7.57 13.33
C LEU A 261 24.72 -7.75 11.94
N THR A 262 23.91 -7.63 10.89
CA THR A 262 24.40 -7.48 9.52
C THR A 262 24.15 -6.04 9.07
N GLN A 263 25.18 -5.35 8.61
CA GLN A 263 25.08 -4.00 8.06
C GLN A 263 25.39 -4.01 6.58
N TYR A 264 24.66 -3.20 5.82
CA TYR A 264 24.77 -3.07 4.37
C TYR A 264 25.02 -1.60 4.00
N LYS A 265 25.97 -1.38 3.10
CA LYS A 265 26.21 -0.09 2.45
C LYS A 265 26.01 -0.20 0.95
N TYR A 266 25.47 0.87 0.38
CA TYR A 266 25.04 0.99 -1.01
C TYR A 266 25.79 2.14 -1.70
N PRO A 267 25.62 2.36 -3.02
CA PRO A 267 26.34 3.42 -3.75
C PRO A 267 26.19 4.80 -3.13
N TYR A 268 25.04 5.09 -2.50
CA TYR A 268 24.78 6.35 -1.81
C TYR A 268 25.78 6.62 -0.67
N ASP A 269 26.16 5.58 0.09
CA ASP A 269 27.12 5.67 1.20
C ASP A 269 28.55 5.98 0.71
N PHE A 270 28.80 5.87 -0.59
CA PHE A 270 30.09 6.12 -1.25
C PHE A 270 30.00 7.22 -2.32
N SER A 271 28.98 8.07 -2.25
CA SER A 271 28.60 9.08 -3.26
C SER A 271 29.72 10.04 -3.68
N SER A 272 30.74 10.26 -2.85
CA SER A 272 31.90 11.10 -3.16
C SER A 272 32.98 10.43 -4.02
N SER A 273 32.84 9.14 -4.33
CA SER A 273 33.86 8.34 -5.03
C SER A 273 33.33 7.71 -6.32
N GLN A 274 34.18 7.64 -7.34
CA GLN A 274 33.86 6.92 -8.57
C GLN A 274 34.04 5.40 -8.36
N PRO A 275 33.22 4.54 -8.99
CA PRO A 275 32.14 4.87 -9.92
C PRO A 275 30.79 5.14 -9.25
N TYR A 276 30.72 5.22 -7.92
CA TYR A 276 29.44 5.26 -7.18
C TYR A 276 28.66 6.55 -7.41
N SER A 277 29.31 7.70 -7.58
CA SER A 277 28.63 8.92 -8.03
C SER A 277 27.94 8.72 -9.38
N SER A 278 28.61 8.06 -10.35
CA SER A 278 28.02 7.72 -11.65
C SER A 278 26.88 6.70 -11.54
N MET A 279 26.97 5.76 -10.59
CA MET A 279 25.86 4.85 -10.28
C MET A 279 24.62 5.62 -9.81
N LEU A 280 24.78 6.62 -8.94
CA LEU A 280 23.67 7.43 -8.46
C LEU A 280 23.01 8.22 -9.60
N THR A 281 23.79 8.87 -10.47
CA THR A 281 23.26 9.56 -11.65
C THR A 281 22.49 8.62 -12.58
N LYS A 282 22.92 7.36 -12.67
CA LYS A 282 22.26 6.31 -13.46
C LYS A 282 21.15 5.56 -12.71
N HIS A 283 20.78 5.98 -11.50
CA HIS A 283 19.78 5.32 -10.66
C HIS A 283 20.10 3.85 -10.34
N ILE A 284 21.39 3.50 -10.34
CA ILE A 284 21.90 2.20 -9.88
C ILE A 284 22.07 2.28 -8.36
N LEU A 285 20.97 2.05 -7.62
CA LEU A 285 20.91 2.30 -6.17
C LEU A 285 20.98 1.04 -5.30
N SER A 286 20.73 -0.12 -5.90
CA SER A 286 20.48 -1.39 -5.19
C SER A 286 21.71 -2.28 -4.91
N PRO A 287 22.85 -2.20 -5.64
CA PRO A 287 23.97 -3.08 -5.37
C PRO A 287 24.55 -2.89 -3.97
N VAL A 288 24.77 -3.99 -3.24
CA VAL A 288 25.49 -3.95 -1.96
C VAL A 288 26.98 -3.79 -2.24
N ILE A 289 27.55 -2.69 -1.76
CA ILE A 289 28.98 -2.36 -1.90
C ILE A 289 29.78 -2.95 -0.74
N GLU A 290 29.23 -2.89 0.47
CA GLU A 290 29.83 -3.46 1.67
C GLU A 290 28.78 -4.16 2.51
N GLN A 291 29.09 -5.36 2.99
CA GLN A 291 28.30 -6.11 3.96
C GLN A 291 29.19 -6.55 5.11
N THR A 292 28.79 -6.25 6.34
CA THR A 292 29.52 -6.65 7.54
C THR A 292 28.60 -7.43 8.46
N LEU A 293 29.02 -8.62 8.90
CA LEU A 293 28.35 -9.44 9.91
C LEU A 293 29.15 -9.40 11.20
N SER A 294 28.48 -9.09 12.30
CA SER A 294 29.08 -9.00 13.64
C SER A 294 28.20 -9.71 14.67
N ASN A 295 28.84 -10.37 15.64
CA ASN A 295 28.19 -10.79 16.88
C ASN A 295 28.36 -9.65 17.89
N THR A 296 27.29 -8.91 18.14
CA THR A 296 27.33 -7.75 19.04
C THR A 296 27.31 -8.17 20.50
N THR A 297 26.83 -9.38 20.83
CA THR A 297 26.96 -9.97 22.18
C THR A 297 28.43 -10.18 22.55
N LEU A 298 29.26 -10.60 21.58
CA LEU A 298 30.69 -10.81 21.76
C LEU A 298 31.56 -9.63 21.32
N ASN A 299 30.93 -8.53 20.88
CA ASN A 299 31.57 -7.37 20.24
C ASN A 299 32.64 -7.76 19.18
N LYS A 300 32.29 -8.72 18.32
CA LYS A 300 33.21 -9.32 17.35
C LYS A 300 32.65 -9.28 15.95
N GLN A 301 33.41 -8.72 15.01
CA GLN A 301 33.13 -8.89 13.57
C GLN A 301 33.40 -10.35 13.16
N LEU A 302 32.42 -10.98 12.54
CA LEU A 302 32.48 -12.38 12.08
C LEU A 302 32.74 -12.49 10.58
N GLN A 303 32.43 -11.47 9.80
CA GLN A 303 32.69 -11.46 8.37
C GLN A 303 32.54 -10.04 7.82
N LYS A 304 33.30 -9.72 6.78
CA LYS A 304 33.03 -8.57 5.92
C LYS A 304 33.23 -8.95 4.46
N THR A 305 32.31 -8.53 3.60
CA THR A 305 32.40 -8.66 2.15
C THR A 305 32.33 -7.26 1.55
N GLN A 306 33.19 -6.97 0.57
CA GLN A 306 33.19 -5.71 -0.15
C GLN A 306 33.27 -5.97 -1.65
N THR A 307 32.38 -5.38 -2.43
CA THR A 307 32.42 -5.43 -3.88
C THR A 307 32.83 -4.06 -4.42
N SER A 308 34.04 -3.97 -4.96
CA SER A 308 34.51 -2.78 -5.66
C SER A 308 34.00 -2.83 -7.10
N TYR A 309 33.35 -1.76 -7.54
CA TYR A 309 32.85 -1.62 -8.90
C TYR A 309 33.79 -0.76 -9.74
N LYS A 310 33.72 -0.94 -11.04
CA LYS A 310 34.45 -0.15 -12.03
C LYS A 310 33.51 0.25 -13.16
N ASP A 311 33.72 1.44 -13.72
CA ASP A 311 33.16 1.81 -15.02
C ASP A 311 34.01 1.16 -16.12
N TRP A 312 33.43 0.20 -16.82
CA TRP A 312 34.06 -0.57 -17.90
C TRP A 312 33.93 0.11 -19.26
N GLY A 313 33.37 1.33 -19.31
CA GLY A 313 33.01 2.02 -20.54
C GLY A 313 31.67 1.53 -21.09
N ASN A 314 31.21 2.14 -22.18
CA ASN A 314 29.95 1.77 -22.86
C ASN A 314 28.72 1.72 -21.94
N ASN A 315 28.70 2.60 -20.93
CA ASN A 315 27.68 2.65 -19.88
C ASN A 315 27.61 1.45 -18.92
N ILE A 316 28.61 0.56 -18.93
CA ILE A 316 28.66 -0.63 -18.07
C ILE A 316 29.40 -0.30 -16.77
N ILE A 317 28.68 -0.33 -15.65
CA ILE A 317 29.28 -0.23 -14.32
C ILE A 317 29.00 -1.54 -13.60
N GLU A 318 30.04 -2.36 -13.45
CA GLU A 318 29.92 -3.74 -12.95
C GLU A 318 31.07 -4.09 -11.99
N PRO A 319 30.94 -5.15 -11.18
CA PRO A 319 31.96 -5.55 -10.22
C PRO A 319 33.34 -5.71 -10.87
N GLU A 320 34.37 -5.16 -10.25
CA GLU A 320 35.77 -5.46 -10.59
C GLU A 320 36.35 -6.49 -9.64
N ILE A 321 36.16 -6.29 -8.33
CA ILE A 321 36.78 -7.12 -7.30
C ILE A 321 35.78 -7.38 -6.18
N VAL A 322 35.59 -8.66 -5.83
CA VAL A 322 34.91 -9.05 -4.60
C VAL A 322 35.97 -9.44 -3.58
N LYS A 323 35.94 -8.78 -2.43
CA LYS A 323 36.84 -8.99 -1.31
C LYS A 323 36.09 -9.58 -0.12
N ALA A 324 36.76 -10.41 0.67
CA ALA A 324 36.21 -10.96 1.89
C ALA A 324 37.24 -10.95 3.02
N GLN A 325 36.75 -10.76 4.23
CA GLN A 325 37.51 -10.74 5.48
C GLN A 325 36.78 -11.67 6.47
N MET A 326 37.52 -12.58 7.11
CA MET A 326 36.96 -13.58 8.02
C MET A 326 36.74 -13.05 9.44
N ASP A 327 37.54 -12.10 9.91
CA ASP A 327 37.31 -11.38 11.15
C ASP A 327 38.05 -10.03 11.10
N ALA A 328 37.83 -9.16 12.09
CA ALA A 328 38.44 -7.83 12.11
C ALA A 328 39.98 -7.84 12.11
N ALA A 329 40.62 -8.93 12.58
CA ALA A 329 42.08 -9.05 12.63
C ALA A 329 42.67 -9.55 11.29
N SER A 330 41.88 -10.28 10.51
CA SER A 330 42.27 -10.79 9.20
C SER A 330 42.34 -9.64 8.17
N PRO A 331 43.26 -9.68 7.19
CA PRO A 331 43.24 -8.71 6.10
C PRO A 331 41.99 -8.89 5.24
N LEU A 332 41.59 -7.81 4.57
CA LEU A 332 40.53 -7.86 3.55
C LEU A 332 41.14 -8.37 2.23
N GLU A 333 40.81 -9.60 1.85
CA GLU A 333 41.45 -10.29 0.74
C GLU A 333 40.58 -10.33 -0.51
N ASN A 334 41.21 -10.19 -1.68
CA ASN A 334 40.54 -10.40 -2.96
C ASN A 334 40.15 -11.89 -3.09
N ARG A 335 38.90 -12.17 -3.45
CA ARG A 335 38.38 -13.53 -3.68
C ARG A 335 38.03 -13.76 -5.14
N ILE A 336 37.44 -12.76 -5.78
CA ILE A 336 37.06 -12.81 -7.19
C ILE A 336 37.52 -11.51 -7.84
N ARG A 337 38.12 -11.61 -9.02
CA ARG A 337 38.42 -10.46 -9.89
C ARG A 337 37.80 -10.68 -11.26
N TYR A 338 36.96 -9.76 -11.68
CA TYR A 338 36.43 -9.69 -13.04
C TYR A 338 37.43 -8.90 -13.89
N LEU A 339 37.76 -9.42 -15.06
CA LEU A 339 38.76 -8.83 -15.95
C LEU A 339 38.15 -8.17 -17.17
N SER A 340 36.95 -8.61 -17.59
CA SER A 340 36.23 -8.03 -18.71
C SER A 340 34.76 -8.45 -18.72
N TYR A 341 33.95 -7.62 -19.40
CA TYR A 341 32.54 -7.83 -19.67
C TYR A 341 32.27 -7.68 -21.17
N ASP A 342 31.20 -8.32 -21.66
CA ASP A 342 30.68 -8.07 -23.01
C ASP A 342 29.83 -6.78 -23.05
N SER A 343 29.28 -6.43 -24.21
CA SER A 343 28.45 -5.23 -24.39
C SER A 343 27.10 -5.27 -23.67
N LYS A 344 26.73 -6.41 -23.07
CA LYS A 344 25.49 -6.61 -22.31
C LYS A 344 25.76 -6.79 -20.82
N ALA A 345 26.97 -6.46 -20.36
CA ALA A 345 27.39 -6.61 -18.97
C ALA A 345 27.48 -8.08 -18.49
N ASN A 346 27.62 -9.06 -19.39
CA ASN A 346 27.93 -10.42 -18.98
C ASN A 346 29.45 -10.58 -18.75
N PRO A 347 29.89 -11.24 -17.67
CA PRO A 347 31.30 -11.44 -17.40
C PRO A 347 31.91 -12.40 -18.44
N LEU A 348 32.98 -11.96 -19.11
CA LEU A 348 33.72 -12.78 -20.08
C LEU A 348 34.88 -13.53 -19.44
N THR A 349 35.61 -12.85 -18.54
CA THR A 349 36.77 -13.42 -17.87
C THR A 349 36.72 -13.15 -16.38
N VAL A 350 36.77 -14.22 -15.58
CA VAL A 350 36.76 -14.18 -14.12
C VAL A 350 37.95 -14.94 -13.56
N LYS A 351 38.66 -14.35 -12.62
CA LYS A 351 39.77 -14.97 -11.89
C LYS A 351 39.39 -15.18 -10.44
N LYS A 352 39.46 -16.43 -9.97
CA LYS A 352 39.48 -16.73 -8.54
C LYS A 352 40.84 -16.33 -7.99
N THR A 353 40.86 -15.51 -6.94
CA THR A 353 42.10 -15.09 -6.29
C THR A 353 42.31 -15.99 -5.07
N SER A 354 43.50 -16.56 -4.93
CA SER A 354 43.88 -17.32 -3.75
C SER A 354 44.05 -16.36 -2.57
N ALA A 355 43.48 -16.70 -1.41
CA ALA A 355 43.80 -16.03 -0.16
C ALA A 355 45.30 -16.20 0.11
N THR A 356 45.99 -15.11 0.43
CA THR A 356 47.37 -15.15 0.94
C THR A 356 47.26 -15.61 2.38
N ARG A 357 47.51 -16.90 2.60
CA ARG A 357 47.42 -17.54 3.90
C ARG A 357 48.51 -17.07 4.86
#